data_AF-A0A1F3J6K3-F1
#
_entry.id   AF-A0A1F3J6K3-F1
#
_cell.length_a   1.000
_cell.length_b   1.000
_cell.length_c   1.000
_cell.angle_alpha   90.00
_cell.angle_beta   90.00
_cell.angle_gamma   90.00
#
_symmetry.space_group_name_H-M   'P 1'
#
loop_
_entity.id
_entity.type
_entity.pdbx_description
1 polymer ?
#
loop_
_entity_poly.entity_id
_entity_poly.type
_entity_poly.pdbx_seq_one_letter_code
_entity_poly.pdbx_strand_id
1 'polypeptide(L)' 'MKVFKIKITESLSRIVEIEAGTSTDAVEKVKGLYKNAVITLDSSDYTEVNICEVEDAELIEKMSGKNVKSLN' A
#
# COMPACT_ATOMS: atom_id res chain seq x y z
N MET A 1 -24.27 23.37 7.15
CA MET A 1 -23.44 22.34 6.50
C MET A 1 -22.60 21.64 7.55
N LYS A 2 -22.29 20.35 7.36
CA LYS A 2 -21.38 19.58 8.21
C LYS A 2 -20.18 19.12 7.37
N VAL A 3 -19.03 18.93 8.00
CA VAL A 3 -17.81 18.40 7.37
C VAL A 3 -17.66 16.94 7.81
N PHE A 4 -17.35 16.07 6.86
CA PHE A 4 -17.14 14.65 7.08
C PHE A 4 -15.72 14.27 6.68
N LYS A 5 -15.12 13.30 7.39
CA LYS A 5 -13.80 12.76 7.03
C LYS A 5 -14.01 11.46 6.28
N ILE A 6 -13.61 11.42 5.02
CA ILE A 6 -13.74 10.24 4.17
C ILE A 6 -12.34 9.70 3.87
N LYS A 7 -12.15 8.39 4.04
CA LYS A 7 -10.95 7.67 3.62
C LYS A 7 -11.23 6.98 2.30
N ILE A 8 -10.31 7.16 1.37
CA ILE A 8 -10.25 6.43 0.11
C ILE A 8 -8.99 5.57 0.17
N THR A 9 -9.08 4.30 -0.18
CA THR A 9 -7.95 3.39 -0.29
C THR A 9 -8.07 2.64 -1.59
N GLU A 10 -7.03 2.73 -2.42
CA GLU A 10 -6.94 2.07 -3.72
C GLU A 10 -5.82 1.04 -3.70
N SER A 11 -6.04 -0.08 -4.39
CA SER A 11 -5.02 -1.10 -4.64
C SER A 11 -4.75 -1.15 -6.15
N LEU A 12 -3.47 -1.14 -6.52
CA LEU A 12 -3.00 -1.34 -7.88
C LEU A 12 -2.19 -2.65 -7.95
N SER A 13 -2.33 -3.42 -9.03
CA SER A 13 -1.63 -4.69 -9.22
C SER A 13 -1.24 -4.92 -10.67
N ARG A 14 0.02 -5.29 -10.89
CA ARG A 14 0.58 -5.66 -12.19
C ARG A 14 1.46 -6.90 -12.05
N ILE A 15 1.30 -7.85 -12.96
CA ILE A 15 2.24 -8.97 -13.11
C ILE A 15 3.41 -8.51 -13.96
N VAL A 16 4.64 -8.72 -13.48
CA VAL A 16 5.88 -8.41 -14.21
C VAL A 16 6.73 -9.66 -14.36
N GLU A 17 7.37 -9.81 -15.50
CA GLU A 17 8.33 -10.87 -15.77
C GLU A 17 9.75 -10.31 -15.62
N ILE A 18 10.62 -11.02 -14.90
CA ILE A 18 11.99 -10.56 -14.65
C ILE A 18 12.96 -11.72 -14.54
N GLU A 19 14.14 -11.55 -15.12
CA GLU A 19 15.23 -12.50 -14.98
C GLU A 19 15.96 -12.32 -13.64
N ALA A 20 16.14 -13.42 -12.91
CA ALA A 20 16.91 -13.49 -11.67
C ALA A 20 17.39 -14.93 -11.40
N GLY A 21 18.44 -15.07 -10.57
CA GLY A 21 19.00 -16.38 -10.22
C GLY A 21 18.18 -17.16 -9.19
N THR A 22 17.40 -16.46 -8.36
CA THR A 22 16.49 -17.05 -7.37
C THR A 22 15.19 -16.25 -7.29
N SER A 23 14.15 -16.84 -6.70
CA SER A 23 12.88 -16.14 -6.45
C SER A 23 13.05 -14.96 -5.48
N THR A 24 13.92 -15.10 -4.47
CA THR A 24 14.25 -14.01 -3.55
C THR A 24 14.91 -12.85 -4.28
N ASP A 25 15.88 -13.12 -5.15
CA ASP A 25 16.54 -12.09 -5.95
C ASP A 25 15.56 -11.40 -6.91
N ALA A 26 14.61 -12.14 -7.49
CA ALA A 26 13.57 -11.57 -8.35
C ALA A 26 12.73 -10.53 -7.58
N VAL A 27 12.29 -10.88 -6.37
CA VAL A 27 11.51 -9.98 -5.51
C VAL A 27 12.31 -8.74 -5.12
N GLU A 28 13.56 -8.91 -4.68
CA GLU A 28 14.41 -7.77 -4.31
C GLU A 28 14.73 -6.85 -5.51
N LYS A 29 14.92 -7.44 -6.70
CA LYS A 29 15.11 -6.69 -7.94
C LYS A 29 13.87 -5.85 -8.28
N VAL A 30 12.66 -6.43 -8.23
CA VAL A 30 11.41 -5.68 -8.47
C VAL A 30 11.21 -4.59 -7.43
N LYS A 31 11.48 -4.85 -6.14
CA LYS A 31 11.44 -3.82 -5.08
C LYS A 31 12.37 -2.65 -5.40
N GLY A 32 13.59 -2.94 -5.83
CA GLY A 32 14.56 -1.92 -6.24
C GLY A 32 14.10 -1.10 -7.43
N LEU A 33 13.56 -1.75 -8.47
CA LEU A 33 13.02 -1.09 -9.65
C LEU A 33 11.82 -0.20 -9.31
N TYR A 34 10.92 -0.67 -8.45
CA TYR A 34 9.77 0.12 -8.00
C TYR A 34 10.19 1.30 -7.12
N LYS A 35 11.09 1.08 -6.16
CA LYS A 35 11.65 2.14 -5.30
C LYS A 35 12.32 3.25 -6.09
N ASN A 36 12.97 2.91 -7.20
CA ASN A 36 13.64 3.85 -8.10
C ASN A 36 12.74 4.34 -9.26
N ALA A 37 11.43 4.07 -9.20
CA ALA A 37 10.45 4.47 -10.22
C ALA A 37 10.76 3.99 -11.65
N VAL A 38 11.53 2.91 -11.81
CA VAL A 38 11.76 2.25 -13.10
C VAL A 38 10.54 1.42 -13.51
N ILE A 39 9.87 0.81 -12.53
CA ILE A 39 8.53 0.24 -12.68
C ILE A 39 7.60 1.13 -11.86
N THR A 40 6.51 1.58 -12.47
CA THR A 40 5.43 2.31 -11.79
C THR A 40 4.10 1.68 -12.17
N LEU A 41 3.16 1.71 -11.23
CA LEU A 41 1.78 1.33 -11.46
C LEU A 41 0.96 2.60 -11.63
N ASP A 42 -0.06 2.52 -12.46
CA ASP A 42 -0.97 3.63 -12.74
C ASP A 42 -2.43 3.17 -12.77
N SER A 43 -3.32 4.03 -13.25
CA SER A 43 -4.76 3.74 -13.33
C SER A 43 -5.10 2.48 -14.13
N SER A 44 -4.25 2.05 -15.06
CA SER A 44 -4.46 0.81 -15.82
C SER A 44 -4.26 -0.45 -14.98
N ASP A 45 -3.54 -0.35 -13.87
CA ASP A 45 -3.28 -1.45 -12.92
C ASP A 45 -4.30 -1.49 -11.76
N TYR A 46 -5.35 -0.66 -11.83
CA TYR A 46 -6.35 -0.56 -10.78
C TYR A 46 -7.10 -1.88 -10.58
N THR A 47 -7.22 -2.31 -9.32
CA THR A 47 -7.95 -3.52 -8.96
C THR A 47 -9.16 -3.27 -8.07
N GLU A 48 -9.03 -2.42 -7.05
CA GLU A 48 -10.09 -2.19 -6.06
C GLU A 48 -9.98 -0.81 -5.40
N VAL A 49 -11.13 -0.32 -4.94
CA VAL A 49 -11.25 0.89 -4.11
C VAL A 49 -12.16 0.60 -2.93
N ASN A 50 -11.75 1.08 -1.76
CA ASN A 50 -12.59 1.14 -0.58
C ASN A 50 -12.79 2.61 -0.17
N ILE A 51 -14.05 3.00 0.03
CA ILE A 51 -14.44 4.35 0.43
C ILE A 51 -15.30 4.24 1.68
N CYS A 52 -14.82 4.81 2.79
CA CYS A 52 -15.53 4.79 4.06
C CYS A 52 -15.41 6.13 4.79
N GLU A 53 -16.41 6.47 5.58
CA GLU A 53 -16.29 7.54 6.58
C GLU A 53 -15.34 7.09 7.69
N VAL A 54 -14.52 8.02 8.19
CA VAL A 54 -13.55 7.75 9.25
C VAL A 54 -14.12 8.23 10.57
N GLU A 55 -14.37 7.28 11.47
CA GLU A 55 -14.69 7.58 12.86
C GLU A 55 -13.44 8.13 13.58
N ASP A 56 -13.62 9.07 14.52
CA ASP A 56 -12.50 9.75 15.17
C ASP A 56 -11.55 8.79 15.93
N ALA A 57 -12.02 7.60 16.33
CA ALA A 57 -11.21 6.57 16.98
C ALA A 57 -10.11 5.98 16.08
N GLU A 58 -10.38 5.77 14.78
CA GLU A 58 -9.39 5.23 13.82
C GLU A 58 -8.24 6.22 13.54
N LEU A 59 -8.50 7.53 13.69
CA LEU A 59 -7.48 8.57 13.53
C LEU A 59 -6.54 8.63 14.73
N ILE A 60 -7.06 8.40 15.94
CA ILE A 60 -6.28 8.39 17.18
C ILE A 60 -5.25 7.25 17.17
N GLU A 61 -5.62 6.06 16.69
CA GLU A 61 -4.69 4.92 16.59
C GLU A 61 -3.51 5.22 15.66
N LYS A 62 -3.77 5.81 14.48
CA LYS A 62 -2.74 6.19 13.51
C LYS A 62 -1.82 7.31 14.02
N MET A 63 -2.36 8.26 14.78
CA MET A 63 -1.58 9.34 15.39
C MET A 63 -0.76 8.88 16.61
N SER A 64 -1.16 7.79 17.27
CA SER A 64 -0.50 7.31 18.50
C SER A 64 0.82 6.55 18.29
N GLY A 65 1.21 6.25 17.05
CA GLY A 65 2.51 5.64 16.75
C GLY A 65 2.83 4.34 17.51
N LYS A 66 1.82 3.61 17.99
CA LYS A 66 2.05 2.36 18.74
C LYS A 66 2.47 1.24 17.79
N ASN A 67 3.79 1.14 17.66
CA ASN A 67 4.51 -0.09 17.37
C ASN A 67 4.19 -1.12 18.46
N VAL A 68 3.11 -1.89 18.30
CA VAL A 68 2.89 -3.07 19.16
C VAL A 68 3.71 -4.21 18.56
N LYS A 69 5.02 -4.17 18.80
CA LYS A 69 5.71 -5.42 19.11
C LYS A 69 5.19 -5.89 20.48
N SER A 70 4.97 -7.19 20.55
CA SER A 70 5.03 -8.10 21.72
C SER A 70 3.70 -8.65 22.26
N LEU A 71 3.67 -9.99 22.24
CA LEU A 71 3.12 -10.95 23.22
C LEU A 71 1.58 -11.08 23.22
N ASN A 72 1.00 -12.26 22.96
CA ASN A 72 1.41 -13.62 23.36
C ASN A 72 1.41 -14.64 22.21
#